data_AF-D2V928-F1
#
_entry.id   AF-D2V928-F1
#
_cell.length_a   1.000
_cell.length_b   1.000
_cell.length_c   1.000
_cell.angle_alpha   90.00
_cell.angle_beta   90.00
_cell.angle_gamma   90.00
#
_symmetry.space_group_name_H-M   'P 1'
#
loop_
_entity.id
_entity.type
_entity.pdbx_description
1 polymer ?
#
loop_
_entity_poly.entity_id
_entity_poly.type
_entity_poly.pdbx_seq_one_letter_code
_entity_poly.pdbx_strand_id
1 'polypeptide(L)'
;MLTRYCNTSSYSTWLVLGMLVAFLIVLQHCSSNVDGAATSNGTLREWLTSLQNEAASLERSALQLEMAIALLTKANSTSTSLRASQLAKIRKSIALLASEIQIINETCSTYTGQNCDNAVCNSKCLSCFSNNNCIQCTGNWDGKECSICKTGWGGSDCNTPVCDSKCSMCSSPGVCSACYGNWNGVTCSTCNLGWTGVDCNTPICEVNTCIGNWNGTSCSTCRIGWNGTNCTTPVCDSKCANCTSPGVCSVCSGNWNGTTCSTCKTGWTGSDCNTPICDAKCTTCASPGVCFVCSGNWNGATCSTCKTGWSGTSCATPICDAKCTTCASPGVCSVCSGNYDGATCSTCKSGWGGSTCSVSTTYTIYAGADNSYTLYHNGVAILSGSTWSSPQTTTRVLNSGDILISKGYDSDGMGGLVVEVYNSNNDYSTGRVTWY
;
A
#
# COMPACT_ATOMS: atom_id res chain seq x y z
N MET A 1 20.33 -77.41 -22.26
CA MET A 1 19.05 -78.12 -22.39
C MET A 1 18.27 -77.41 -23.50
N LEU A 2 18.29 -77.97 -24.73
CA LEU A 2 17.15 -78.70 -25.36
C LEU A 2 16.01 -77.72 -25.76
N THR A 3 15.52 -77.54 -27.00
CA THR A 3 15.72 -78.21 -28.31
C THR A 3 14.90 -77.47 -29.40
N ARG A 4 15.37 -77.51 -30.68
CA ARG A 4 14.62 -77.51 -32.00
C ARG A 4 13.91 -76.22 -32.48
N TYR A 5 13.82 -75.81 -33.77
CA TYR A 5 14.11 -76.43 -35.08
C TYR A 5 14.18 -75.39 -36.26
N CYS A 6 15.00 -75.72 -37.27
CA CYS A 6 14.89 -75.54 -38.74
C CYS A 6 14.75 -74.17 -39.46
N ASN A 7 15.88 -73.71 -40.02
CA ASN A 7 16.20 -73.57 -41.46
C ASN A 7 15.05 -73.46 -42.50
N THR A 8 14.97 -72.33 -43.23
CA THR A 8 14.59 -72.23 -44.66
C THR A 8 15.24 -71.03 -45.34
N SER A 9 16.54 -71.14 -45.63
CA SER A 9 17.15 -70.51 -46.81
C SER A 9 16.64 -71.25 -48.05
N SER A 10 15.76 -70.64 -48.87
CA SER A 10 15.57 -71.01 -50.29
C SER A 10 14.47 -70.24 -51.05
N TYR A 11 13.64 -69.38 -50.44
CA TYR A 11 12.49 -68.77 -51.15
C TYR A 11 12.75 -67.40 -51.81
N SER A 12 13.81 -66.67 -51.43
CA SER A 12 14.06 -65.31 -51.91
C SER A 12 14.70 -65.25 -53.31
N THR A 13 15.47 -66.26 -53.71
CA THR A 13 16.16 -66.27 -55.01
C THR A 13 15.27 -66.66 -56.19
N TRP A 14 14.15 -67.37 -55.96
CA TRP A 14 13.23 -67.79 -57.02
C TRP A 14 12.23 -66.71 -57.47
N LEU A 15 11.86 -65.79 -56.57
CA LEU A 15 10.97 -64.66 -56.88
C LEU A 15 11.66 -63.59 -57.74
N VAL A 16 12.95 -63.33 -57.46
CA VAL A 16 13.74 -62.36 -58.25
C VAL A 16 14.07 -62.92 -59.64
N LEU A 17 14.31 -64.23 -59.77
CA LEU A 17 14.51 -64.89 -61.06
C LEU A 17 13.22 -64.96 -61.90
N GLY A 18 12.06 -65.13 -61.25
CA GLY A 18 10.74 -65.10 -61.91
C GLY A 18 10.37 -63.72 -62.46
N MET A 19 10.68 -62.64 -61.73
CA MET A 19 10.47 -61.26 -62.19
C MET A 19 11.39 -60.87 -63.36
N LEU A 20 12.66 -61.33 -63.36
CA LEU A 20 13.61 -61.10 -64.47
C LEU A 20 13.19 -61.81 -65.77
N VAL A 21 12.62 -63.01 -65.68
CA VAL A 21 12.13 -63.76 -66.85
C VAL A 21 10.86 -63.12 -67.43
N ALA A 22 9.97 -62.58 -66.59
CA ALA A 22 8.80 -61.83 -67.06
C ALA A 22 9.19 -60.51 -67.77
N PHE A 23 10.20 -59.79 -67.27
CA PHE A 23 10.70 -58.56 -67.87
C PHE A 23 11.39 -58.78 -69.23
N LEU A 24 12.07 -59.93 -69.40
CA LEU A 24 12.72 -60.32 -70.66
C LEU A 24 11.74 -60.82 -71.73
N ILE A 25 10.58 -61.38 -71.35
CA ILE A 25 9.56 -61.85 -72.30
C ILE A 25 8.80 -60.67 -72.94
N VAL A 26 8.62 -59.55 -72.22
CA VAL A 26 7.98 -58.34 -72.75
C VAL A 26 8.86 -57.61 -73.78
N LEU A 27 10.20 -57.73 -73.67
CA LEU A 27 11.15 -57.05 -74.56
C LEU A 27 11.37 -57.73 -75.92
N GLN A 28 10.82 -58.93 -76.17
CA GLN A 28 11.16 -59.73 -77.37
C GLN A 28 10.06 -59.87 -78.43
N HIS A 29 8.89 -59.25 -78.28
CA HIS A 29 7.82 -59.32 -79.30
C HIS A 29 7.13 -57.98 -79.53
N CYS A 30 7.86 -57.00 -80.09
CA CYS A 30 7.29 -56.01 -81.00
C CYS A 30 8.40 -55.21 -81.70
N SER A 31 8.73 -55.59 -82.94
CA SER A 31 9.33 -54.68 -83.91
C SER A 31 8.22 -54.18 -84.83
N SER A 32 7.72 -52.97 -84.59
CA SER A 32 7.24 -52.04 -85.63
C SER A 32 6.79 -50.73 -84.98
N ASN A 33 7.38 -49.64 -85.47
CA ASN A 33 7.16 -48.24 -85.08
C ASN A 33 5.70 -47.89 -84.77
N VAL A 34 5.48 -47.32 -83.57
CA VAL A 34 4.49 -46.26 -83.36
C VAL A 34 5.16 -45.20 -82.50
N ASP A 35 5.31 -44.02 -83.07
CA ASP A 35 5.78 -42.80 -82.42
C ASP A 35 4.91 -42.45 -81.22
N GLY A 36 5.55 -42.21 -80.08
CA GLY A 36 4.88 -41.84 -78.84
C GLY A 36 5.70 -42.21 -77.62
N ALA A 37 6.92 -41.68 -77.51
CA ALA A 37 7.69 -41.75 -76.28
C ALA A 37 6.95 -40.96 -75.19
N ALA A 38 6.03 -41.62 -74.49
CA ALA A 38 5.53 -41.17 -73.22
C ALA A 38 6.63 -41.39 -72.18
N THR A 39 7.35 -40.33 -71.85
CA THR A 39 8.07 -40.21 -70.59
C THR A 39 7.06 -40.22 -69.44
N SER A 40 7.12 -41.20 -68.53
CA SER A 40 6.80 -41.03 -67.09
C SER A 40 7.19 -42.34 -66.36
N ASN A 41 7.92 -42.37 -65.24
CA ASN A 41 7.57 -41.76 -63.95
C ASN A 41 6.07 -41.89 -63.59
N GLY A 42 5.45 -43.01 -63.96
CA GLY A 42 4.11 -43.38 -63.52
C GLY A 42 4.14 -44.11 -62.17
N THR A 43 3.10 -43.94 -61.38
CA THR A 43 2.92 -44.58 -60.07
C THR A 43 2.32 -45.99 -60.23
N LEU A 44 2.46 -46.85 -59.23
CA LEU A 44 1.92 -48.22 -59.29
C LEU A 44 0.40 -48.24 -59.55
N ARG A 45 -0.34 -47.27 -59.00
CA ARG A 45 -1.80 -47.14 -59.23
C ARG A 45 -2.14 -46.68 -60.66
N GLU A 46 -1.31 -45.84 -61.28
CA GLU A 46 -1.46 -45.47 -62.69
C GLU A 46 -1.13 -46.66 -63.61
N TRP A 47 -0.09 -47.42 -63.29
CA TRP A 47 0.25 -48.65 -64.00
C TRP A 47 -0.84 -49.70 -63.89
N LEU A 48 -1.45 -49.89 -62.71
CA LEU A 48 -2.58 -50.78 -62.52
C LEU A 48 -3.75 -50.42 -63.46
N THR A 49 -4.04 -49.13 -63.59
CA THR A 49 -5.09 -48.63 -64.49
C THR A 49 -4.74 -48.94 -65.95
N SER A 50 -3.48 -48.77 -66.36
CA SER A 50 -3.00 -49.14 -67.70
C SER A 50 -3.12 -50.65 -67.96
N LEU A 51 -2.66 -51.47 -67.02
CA LEU A 51 -2.72 -52.94 -67.11
C LEU A 51 -4.16 -53.44 -67.20
N GLN A 52 -5.09 -52.84 -66.46
CA GLN A 52 -6.53 -53.16 -66.55
C GLN A 52 -7.10 -52.82 -67.93
N ASN A 53 -6.73 -51.67 -68.50
CA ASN A 53 -7.15 -51.28 -69.84
C ASN A 53 -6.57 -52.21 -70.92
N GLU A 54 -5.30 -52.61 -70.78
CA GLU A 54 -4.63 -53.56 -71.67
C GLU A 54 -5.26 -54.96 -71.58
N ALA A 55 -5.55 -55.44 -70.37
CA ALA A 55 -6.27 -56.70 -70.14
C ALA A 55 -7.64 -56.69 -70.84
N ALA A 56 -8.42 -55.62 -70.67
CA ALA A 56 -9.72 -55.45 -71.32
C ALA A 56 -9.61 -55.35 -72.86
N SER A 57 -8.51 -54.79 -73.37
CA SER A 57 -8.22 -54.78 -74.81
C SER A 57 -7.91 -56.20 -75.33
N LEU A 58 -7.06 -56.94 -74.61
CA LEU A 58 -6.67 -58.30 -74.97
C LEU A 58 -7.86 -59.27 -74.91
N GLU A 59 -8.76 -59.10 -73.94
CA GLU A 59 -10.03 -59.84 -73.88
C GLU A 59 -10.91 -59.57 -75.11
N ARG A 60 -11.03 -58.32 -75.55
CA ARG A 60 -11.76 -57.98 -76.78
C ARG A 60 -11.13 -58.65 -78.00
N SER A 61 -9.80 -58.66 -78.10
CA SER A 61 -9.09 -59.34 -79.19
C SER A 61 -9.26 -60.87 -79.13
N ALA A 62 -9.28 -61.47 -77.94
CA ALA A 62 -9.55 -62.90 -77.77
C ALA A 62 -10.97 -63.25 -78.23
N LEU A 63 -11.96 -62.42 -77.89
CA LEU A 63 -13.34 -62.60 -78.31
C LEU A 63 -13.51 -62.48 -79.83
N GLN A 64 -12.83 -61.51 -80.46
CA GLN A 64 -12.79 -61.39 -81.92
C GLN A 64 -12.15 -62.62 -82.58
N LEU A 65 -11.06 -63.15 -82.00
CA LEU A 65 -10.41 -64.37 -82.49
C LEU A 65 -11.30 -65.60 -82.33
N GLU A 66 -12.09 -65.69 -81.26
CA GLU A 66 -13.11 -66.74 -81.07
C GLU A 66 -14.18 -66.71 -82.15
N MET A 67 -14.70 -65.52 -82.46
CA MET A 67 -15.66 -65.35 -83.56
C MET A 67 -15.05 -65.76 -84.90
N ALA A 68 -13.80 -65.39 -85.17
CA ALA A 68 -13.10 -65.79 -86.39
C ALA A 68 -12.88 -67.32 -86.47
N ILE A 69 -12.52 -67.98 -85.37
CA ILE A 69 -12.39 -69.43 -85.30
C ILE A 69 -13.74 -70.11 -85.56
N ALA A 70 -14.82 -69.63 -84.96
CA ALA A 70 -16.16 -70.18 -85.15
C ALA A 70 -16.62 -70.09 -86.62
N LEU A 71 -16.38 -68.96 -87.27
CA LEU A 71 -16.70 -68.76 -88.69
C LEU A 71 -15.85 -69.64 -89.62
N LEU A 72 -14.54 -69.72 -89.40
CA LEU A 72 -13.62 -70.51 -90.22
C LEU A 72 -13.82 -72.03 -90.04
N THR A 73 -14.24 -72.46 -88.85
CA THR A 73 -14.62 -73.86 -88.57
C THR A 73 -15.86 -74.25 -89.40
N LYS A 74 -16.83 -73.34 -89.54
CA LYS A 74 -18.00 -73.53 -90.40
C LYS A 74 -17.64 -73.54 -91.89
N ALA A 75 -16.56 -72.87 -92.29
CA ALA A 75 -16.03 -72.84 -93.65
C ALA A 75 -15.07 -74.01 -94.00
N ASN A 76 -14.89 -74.99 -93.10
CA ASN A 76 -14.06 -76.18 -93.27
C ASN A 76 -12.59 -75.89 -93.64
N SER A 77 -12.01 -74.82 -93.07
CA SER A 77 -10.61 -74.45 -93.27
C SER A 77 -9.66 -75.33 -92.43
N THR A 78 -8.55 -75.80 -93.02
CA THR A 78 -7.57 -76.71 -92.39
C THR A 78 -6.68 -76.09 -91.32
N SER A 79 -6.85 -74.79 -90.99
CA SER A 79 -5.98 -74.03 -90.07
C SER A 79 -6.66 -73.64 -88.74
N THR A 80 -7.75 -74.30 -88.36
CA THR A 80 -8.51 -74.04 -87.13
C THR A 80 -7.76 -74.48 -85.87
N SER A 81 -6.97 -75.55 -85.93
CA SER A 81 -6.19 -76.06 -84.78
C SER A 81 -5.10 -75.10 -84.31
N LEU A 82 -4.40 -74.43 -85.24
CA LEU A 82 -3.37 -73.44 -84.92
C LEU A 82 -3.98 -72.21 -84.23
N ARG A 83 -5.12 -71.72 -84.74
CA ARG A 83 -5.81 -70.56 -84.14
C ARG A 83 -6.42 -70.88 -82.79
N ALA A 84 -6.98 -72.08 -82.60
CA ALA A 84 -7.43 -72.54 -81.29
C ALA A 84 -6.28 -72.64 -80.27
N SER A 85 -5.10 -73.10 -80.70
CA SER A 85 -3.89 -73.11 -79.87
C SER A 85 -3.42 -71.68 -79.52
N GLN A 86 -3.45 -70.76 -80.48
CA GLN A 86 -3.12 -69.34 -80.24
C GLN A 86 -4.11 -68.68 -79.28
N LEU A 87 -5.42 -68.94 -79.43
CA LEU A 87 -6.44 -68.47 -78.51
C LEU A 87 -6.22 -69.01 -77.09
N ALA A 88 -5.89 -70.30 -76.95
CA ALA A 88 -5.58 -70.89 -75.64
C ALA A 88 -4.36 -70.22 -74.98
N LYS A 89 -3.34 -69.86 -75.77
CA LYS A 89 -2.19 -69.07 -75.27
C LYS A 89 -2.62 -67.67 -74.83
N ILE A 90 -3.43 -66.97 -75.62
CA ILE A 90 -3.95 -65.64 -75.27
C ILE A 90 -4.79 -65.69 -74.00
N ARG A 91 -5.72 -66.65 -73.88
CA ARG A 91 -6.53 -66.84 -72.67
C ARG A 91 -5.68 -67.15 -71.44
N LYS A 92 -4.62 -67.95 -71.60
CA LYS A 92 -3.66 -68.20 -70.52
C LYS A 92 -2.92 -66.92 -70.10
N SER A 93 -2.52 -66.08 -71.05
CA SER A 93 -1.90 -64.79 -70.77
C SER A 93 -2.86 -63.82 -70.06
N ILE A 94 -4.13 -63.78 -70.47
CA ILE A 94 -5.18 -62.99 -69.79
C ILE A 94 -5.35 -63.45 -68.34
N ALA A 95 -5.42 -64.76 -68.09
CA ALA A 95 -5.56 -65.30 -66.74
C ALA A 95 -4.36 -64.95 -65.83
N LEU A 96 -3.14 -64.99 -66.37
CA LEU A 96 -1.94 -64.56 -65.63
C LEU A 96 -1.96 -63.05 -65.34
N LEU A 97 -2.35 -62.24 -66.32
CA LEU A 97 -2.48 -60.79 -66.14
C LEU A 97 -3.55 -60.42 -65.10
N ALA A 98 -4.70 -61.11 -65.12
CA ALA A 98 -5.76 -60.94 -64.13
C ALA A 98 -5.28 -61.29 -62.71
N SER A 99 -4.49 -62.37 -62.58
CA SER A 99 -3.86 -62.74 -61.30
C SER A 99 -2.92 -61.65 -60.79
N GLU A 100 -2.13 -61.04 -61.67
CA GLU A 100 -1.20 -59.97 -61.28
C GLU A 100 -1.95 -58.70 -60.85
N ILE A 101 -2.98 -58.31 -61.60
CA ILE A 101 -3.88 -57.20 -61.25
C ILE A 101 -4.53 -57.44 -59.88
N GLN A 102 -4.91 -58.67 -59.57
CA GLN A 102 -5.47 -59.03 -58.26
C GLN A 102 -4.44 -58.85 -57.14
N ILE A 103 -3.20 -59.35 -57.31
CA ILE A 103 -2.12 -59.22 -56.33
C ILE A 103 -1.82 -57.73 -56.05
N ILE A 104 -1.74 -56.91 -57.10
CA ILE A 104 -1.50 -55.47 -56.95
C ILE A 104 -2.67 -54.80 -56.22
N ASN A 105 -3.92 -55.16 -56.55
CA ASN A 105 -5.10 -54.62 -55.84
C ASN A 105 -5.12 -55.00 -54.36
N GLU A 106 -4.83 -56.26 -54.02
CA GLU A 106 -4.76 -56.72 -52.63
C GLU A 106 -3.67 -55.98 -51.85
N THR A 107 -2.49 -55.79 -52.46
CA THR A 107 -1.39 -55.02 -51.88
C THR A 107 -1.78 -53.54 -51.69
N CYS A 108 -2.38 -52.92 -52.70
CA CYS A 108 -2.86 -51.54 -52.66
C CYS A 108 -4.09 -51.31 -51.79
N SER A 109 -4.73 -52.37 -51.29
CA SER A 109 -5.80 -52.30 -50.29
C SER A 109 -5.24 -52.27 -48.85
N THR A 110 -4.03 -52.78 -48.65
CA THR A 110 -3.37 -52.87 -47.34
C THR A 110 -2.34 -51.78 -47.11
N TYR A 111 -1.85 -51.13 -48.17
CA TYR A 111 -0.90 -50.01 -48.11
C TYR A 111 -1.46 -48.77 -48.82
N THR A 112 -1.04 -47.60 -48.34
CA THR A 112 -1.42 -46.29 -48.87
C THR A 112 -0.30 -45.69 -49.73
N GLY A 113 -0.51 -44.49 -50.26
CA GLY A 113 0.45 -43.86 -51.18
C GLY A 113 0.21 -44.23 -52.64
N GLN A 114 0.83 -43.47 -53.54
CA GLN A 114 0.67 -43.66 -54.98
C GLN A 114 1.31 -44.97 -55.48
N ASN A 115 2.32 -45.47 -54.75
CA ASN A 115 3.02 -46.72 -55.04
C ASN A 115 2.64 -47.87 -54.09
N CYS A 116 1.66 -47.69 -53.21
CA CYS A 116 1.20 -48.72 -52.26
C CYS A 116 2.33 -49.26 -51.37
N ASP A 117 3.20 -48.36 -50.93
CA ASP A 117 4.39 -48.62 -50.12
C ASP A 117 4.33 -47.93 -48.75
N ASN A 118 3.33 -47.06 -48.52
CA ASN A 118 3.16 -46.38 -47.24
C ASN A 118 2.30 -47.23 -46.30
N ALA A 119 2.85 -47.61 -45.15
CA ALA A 119 2.11 -48.31 -44.10
C ALA A 119 0.89 -47.49 -43.63
N VAL A 120 -0.22 -48.18 -43.36
CA VAL A 120 -1.42 -47.56 -42.81
C VAL A 120 -1.31 -47.50 -41.30
N CYS A 121 -1.32 -46.28 -40.78
CA CYS A 121 -1.35 -46.02 -39.35
C CYS A 121 -2.78 -45.99 -38.81
N ASN A 122 -2.97 -46.54 -37.62
CA ASN A 122 -4.18 -46.25 -36.85
C ASN A 122 -4.16 -44.78 -36.36
N SER A 123 -5.32 -44.26 -35.96
CA SER A 123 -5.48 -42.86 -35.54
C SER A 123 -4.74 -42.50 -34.24
N LYS A 124 -4.23 -43.48 -33.51
CA LYS A 124 -3.47 -43.32 -32.25
C LYS A 124 -1.96 -43.24 -32.50
N CYS A 125 -1.55 -43.21 -33.77
CA CYS A 125 -0.18 -43.28 -34.20
C CYS A 125 0.25 -41.99 -34.90
N LEU A 126 1.40 -41.45 -34.52
CA LEU A 126 1.97 -40.29 -35.19
C LEU A 126 2.68 -40.68 -36.50
N SER A 127 3.35 -41.84 -36.50
CA SER A 127 3.99 -42.45 -37.67
C SER A 127 4.25 -43.94 -37.43
N CYS A 128 4.21 -44.75 -38.50
CA CYS A 128 4.37 -46.20 -38.45
C CYS A 128 5.53 -46.66 -39.31
N PHE A 129 6.22 -47.70 -38.86
CA PHE A 129 7.25 -48.36 -39.67
C PHE A 129 6.68 -49.55 -40.45
N SER A 130 5.58 -50.16 -39.98
CA SER A 130 4.80 -51.15 -40.71
C SER A 130 3.32 -51.04 -40.34
N ASN A 131 2.42 -51.72 -41.05
CA ASN A 131 0.99 -51.70 -40.76
C ASN A 131 0.73 -52.00 -39.28
N ASN A 132 -0.01 -51.10 -38.63
CA ASN A 132 -0.34 -51.13 -37.19
C ASN A 132 0.84 -51.15 -36.21
N ASN A 133 2.09 -50.95 -36.68
CA ASN A 133 3.27 -50.91 -35.84
C ASN A 133 3.87 -49.50 -35.83
N CYS A 134 3.61 -48.81 -34.73
CA CYS A 134 3.91 -47.42 -34.52
C CYS A 134 5.34 -47.20 -34.07
N ILE A 135 5.96 -46.18 -34.68
CA ILE A 135 7.23 -45.62 -34.22
C ILE A 135 6.97 -44.78 -32.97
N GLN A 136 5.90 -43.99 -32.99
CA GLN A 136 5.50 -43.16 -31.86
C GLN A 136 3.98 -43.04 -31.78
N CYS A 137 3.44 -43.31 -30.59
CA CYS A 137 2.03 -43.12 -30.28
C CYS A 137 1.70 -41.66 -29.99
N THR A 138 0.46 -41.27 -30.24
CA THR A 138 -0.07 -39.95 -29.88
C THR A 138 -0.54 -39.94 -28.43
N GLY A 139 -0.42 -38.79 -27.75
CA GLY A 139 -0.91 -38.60 -26.38
C GLY A 139 -0.31 -39.58 -25.36
N ASN A 140 -1.19 -40.22 -24.58
CA ASN A 140 -0.84 -41.12 -23.47
C ASN A 140 -0.87 -42.61 -23.84
N TRP A 141 -0.95 -42.94 -25.14
CA TRP A 141 -0.85 -44.31 -25.62
C TRP A 141 0.61 -44.79 -25.63
N ASP A 142 0.80 -46.08 -25.48
CA ASP A 142 2.08 -46.78 -25.45
C ASP A 142 1.97 -48.16 -26.11
N GLY A 143 3.11 -48.80 -26.30
CA GLY A 143 3.26 -50.09 -26.98
C GLY A 143 3.35 -49.95 -28.50
N LYS A 144 3.84 -51.03 -29.14
CA LYS A 144 4.10 -51.07 -30.59
C LYS A 144 2.85 -50.82 -31.44
N GLU A 145 1.67 -51.15 -30.93
CA GLU A 145 0.40 -50.94 -31.63
C GLU A 145 -0.41 -49.75 -31.08
N CYS A 146 0.15 -49.00 -30.12
CA CYS A 146 -0.56 -47.94 -29.39
C CYS A 146 -1.88 -48.43 -28.76
N SER A 147 -1.83 -49.62 -28.17
CA SER A 147 -2.98 -50.35 -27.64
C SER A 147 -3.04 -50.39 -26.10
N ILE A 148 -1.98 -49.94 -25.43
CA ILE A 148 -1.92 -49.83 -23.97
C ILE A 148 -1.68 -48.38 -23.57
N CYS A 149 -2.01 -48.02 -22.33
CA CYS A 149 -1.72 -46.69 -21.81
C CYS A 149 -0.30 -46.63 -21.24
N LYS A 150 0.33 -45.45 -21.32
CA LYS A 150 1.58 -45.16 -20.59
C LYS A 150 1.37 -45.40 -19.10
N THR A 151 2.44 -45.78 -18.40
CA THR A 151 2.42 -45.94 -16.94
C THR A 151 1.81 -44.72 -16.25
N GLY A 152 0.81 -44.97 -15.38
CA GLY A 152 0.08 -43.92 -14.67
C GLY A 152 -1.16 -43.38 -15.40
N TRP A 153 -1.50 -43.90 -16.58
CA TRP A 153 -2.74 -43.57 -17.30
C TRP A 153 -3.58 -44.82 -17.55
N GLY A 154 -4.88 -44.65 -17.64
CA GLY A 154 -5.87 -45.70 -17.79
C GLY A 154 -7.16 -45.20 -18.43
N GLY A 155 -8.19 -46.03 -18.42
CA GLY A 155 -9.42 -45.80 -19.18
C GLY A 155 -9.29 -46.28 -20.64
N SER A 156 -10.43 -46.43 -21.31
CA SER A 156 -10.48 -46.94 -22.70
C SER A 156 -9.85 -46.02 -23.74
N ASP A 157 -9.58 -44.77 -23.36
CA ASP A 157 -8.99 -43.73 -24.19
C ASP A 157 -7.62 -43.22 -23.67
N CYS A 158 -7.09 -43.82 -22.58
CA CYS A 158 -5.88 -43.40 -21.89
C CYS A 158 -5.87 -41.95 -21.38
N ASN A 159 -7.04 -41.36 -21.16
CA ASN A 159 -7.16 -39.99 -20.64
C ASN A 159 -7.48 -39.95 -19.14
N THR A 160 -7.64 -41.11 -18.49
CA THR A 160 -7.89 -41.16 -17.04
C THR A 160 -6.58 -41.32 -16.30
N PRO A 161 -6.14 -40.37 -15.47
CA PRO A 161 -4.96 -40.57 -14.64
C PRO A 161 -5.22 -41.67 -13.62
N VAL A 162 -4.30 -42.62 -13.52
CA VAL A 162 -4.29 -43.67 -12.50
C VAL A 162 -3.51 -43.15 -11.30
N CYS A 163 -4.06 -43.37 -10.12
CA CYS A 163 -3.50 -42.87 -8.88
C CYS A 163 -3.75 -43.86 -7.75
N ASP A 164 -3.17 -43.55 -6.58
CA ASP A 164 -3.26 -44.41 -5.42
C ASP A 164 -4.72 -44.62 -5.00
N SER A 165 -5.03 -45.81 -4.50
CA SER A 165 -6.32 -46.18 -3.91
C SER A 165 -6.84 -45.21 -2.82
N LYS A 166 -5.95 -44.42 -2.21
CA LYS A 166 -6.28 -43.39 -1.21
C LYS A 166 -6.78 -42.08 -1.82
N CYS A 167 -6.59 -41.85 -3.11
CA CYS A 167 -7.13 -40.69 -3.81
C CYS A 167 -8.61 -40.92 -4.15
N SER A 168 -9.46 -39.93 -3.90
CA SER A 168 -10.87 -39.96 -4.33
C SER A 168 -11.06 -39.55 -5.78
N MET A 169 -10.25 -38.60 -6.24
CA MET A 169 -10.12 -38.20 -7.63
C MET A 169 -8.68 -37.73 -7.87
N CYS A 170 -8.24 -37.73 -9.12
CA CYS A 170 -6.85 -37.43 -9.48
C CYS A 170 -6.77 -36.36 -10.55
N SER A 171 -5.88 -35.40 -10.32
CA SER A 171 -5.62 -34.29 -11.23
C SER A 171 -4.55 -34.66 -12.27
N SER A 172 -3.63 -35.54 -11.91
CA SER A 172 -2.62 -36.11 -12.81
C SER A 172 -2.13 -37.46 -12.26
N PRO A 173 -1.36 -38.27 -13.03
CA PRO A 173 -0.86 -39.55 -12.57
C PRO A 173 -0.12 -39.44 -11.23
N GLY A 174 -0.57 -40.19 -10.23
CA GLY A 174 0.00 -40.16 -8.87
C GLY A 174 -0.27 -38.89 -8.04
N VAL A 175 -1.04 -37.93 -8.56
CA VAL A 175 -1.42 -36.70 -7.84
C VAL A 175 -2.93 -36.67 -7.63
N CYS A 176 -3.32 -36.69 -6.37
CA CYS A 176 -4.73 -36.66 -5.97
C CYS A 176 -5.25 -35.22 -6.01
N SER A 177 -6.44 -35.02 -6.56
CA SER A 177 -7.19 -33.76 -6.39
C SER A 177 -7.92 -33.71 -5.05
N ALA A 178 -8.27 -34.88 -4.51
CA ALA A 178 -8.76 -35.04 -3.15
C ALA A 178 -8.42 -36.44 -2.62
N CYS A 179 -8.34 -36.58 -1.29
CA CYS A 179 -8.09 -37.83 -0.60
C CYS A 179 -9.37 -38.42 -0.02
N TYR A 180 -9.43 -39.74 0.14
CA TYR A 180 -10.48 -40.39 0.91
C TYR A 180 -10.22 -40.27 2.42
N GLY A 181 -11.29 -40.08 3.20
CA GLY A 181 -11.24 -40.11 4.67
C GLY A 181 -10.32 -39.04 5.26
N ASN A 182 -9.41 -39.47 6.14
CA ASN A 182 -8.54 -38.59 6.93
C ASN A 182 -7.14 -38.42 6.33
N TRP A 183 -6.94 -38.80 5.07
CA TRP A 183 -5.69 -38.56 4.36
C TRP A 183 -5.60 -37.12 3.85
N ASN A 184 -4.37 -36.61 3.71
CA ASN A 184 -4.03 -35.25 3.32
C ASN A 184 -2.79 -35.20 2.42
N GLY A 185 -2.65 -34.09 1.70
CA GLY A 185 -1.56 -33.80 0.79
C GLY A 185 -1.85 -34.23 -0.64
N VAL A 186 -1.05 -33.72 -1.57
CA VAL A 186 -1.22 -33.93 -3.02
C VAL A 186 -1.00 -35.38 -3.48
N THR A 187 -0.44 -36.23 -2.63
CA THR A 187 -0.28 -37.67 -2.86
C THR A 187 -1.00 -38.52 -1.81
N CYS A 188 -1.84 -37.91 -0.96
CA CYS A 188 -2.51 -38.59 0.16
C CYS A 188 -1.55 -39.42 1.02
N SER A 189 -0.38 -38.86 1.31
CA SER A 189 0.72 -39.53 2.03
C SER A 189 0.84 -39.08 3.50
N THR A 190 0.07 -38.06 3.89
CA THR A 190 0.05 -37.53 5.26
C THR A 190 -1.37 -37.60 5.82
N CYS A 191 -1.53 -37.50 7.14
CA CYS A 191 -2.85 -37.45 7.76
C CYS A 191 -3.34 -36.00 7.88
N ASN A 192 -4.66 -35.82 7.85
CA ASN A 192 -5.31 -34.57 8.25
C ASN A 192 -4.99 -34.26 9.71
N LEU A 193 -5.01 -32.97 10.05
CA LEU A 193 -4.82 -32.52 11.43
C LEU A 193 -5.76 -33.28 12.38
N GLY A 194 -5.20 -33.83 13.46
CA GLY A 194 -5.94 -34.64 14.44
C GLY A 194 -5.97 -36.14 14.17
N TRP A 195 -5.27 -36.65 13.15
CA TRP A 195 -5.18 -38.07 12.81
C TRP A 195 -3.74 -38.54 12.64
N THR A 196 -3.46 -39.79 13.00
CA THR A 196 -2.15 -40.46 12.94
C THR A 196 -2.32 -41.94 12.60
N GLY A 197 -1.21 -42.67 12.62
CA GLY A 197 -1.11 -44.07 12.25
C GLY A 197 -0.87 -44.24 10.76
N VAL A 198 -0.36 -45.41 10.39
CA VAL A 198 0.02 -45.76 9.00
C VAL A 198 -1.16 -45.72 8.02
N ASP A 199 -2.38 -45.78 8.53
CA ASP A 199 -3.62 -45.71 7.74
C ASP A 199 -4.45 -44.44 7.99
N CYS A 200 -3.92 -43.46 8.74
CA CYS A 200 -4.63 -42.25 9.19
C CYS A 200 -5.99 -42.49 9.86
N ASN A 201 -6.20 -43.70 10.38
CA ASN A 201 -7.44 -44.12 11.05
C ASN A 201 -7.31 -44.07 12.58
N THR A 202 -6.14 -43.71 13.12
CA THR A 202 -5.97 -43.50 14.55
C THR A 202 -6.18 -42.01 14.84
N PRO A 203 -7.22 -41.60 15.55
CA PRO A 203 -7.31 -40.21 15.98
C PRO A 203 -6.10 -39.91 16.88
N ILE A 204 -5.44 -38.77 16.66
CA ILE A 204 -4.51 -38.23 17.65
C ILE A 204 -5.36 -37.77 18.81
N CYS A 205 -5.60 -38.66 19.76
CA CYS A 205 -6.05 -38.28 21.09
C CYS A 205 -4.85 -37.74 21.86
N GLU A 206 -4.36 -36.56 21.48
CA GLU A 206 -3.63 -35.77 22.47
C GLU A 206 -4.65 -35.35 23.53
N VAL A 207 -4.60 -36.03 24.66
CA VAL A 207 -4.89 -35.39 25.94
C VAL A 207 -4.09 -34.09 25.95
N ASN A 208 -4.77 -32.93 26.04
CA ASN A 208 -4.32 -31.63 26.58
C ASN A 208 -4.84 -30.37 25.85
N THR A 209 -5.72 -30.43 24.85
CA THR A 209 -6.40 -29.21 24.40
C THR A 209 -7.63 -28.95 25.27
N CYS A 210 -7.37 -28.39 26.46
CA CYS A 210 -8.44 -27.88 27.28
C CYS A 210 -9.27 -26.86 26.48
N ILE A 211 -10.59 -27.06 26.46
CA ILE A 211 -11.53 -26.20 25.72
C ILE A 211 -11.53 -24.79 26.35
N GLY A 212 -11.62 -23.76 25.51
CA GLY A 212 -11.63 -22.36 25.97
C GLY A 212 -10.29 -21.94 26.58
N ASN A 213 -10.35 -21.27 27.74
CA ASN A 213 -9.18 -20.66 28.40
C ASN A 213 -8.55 -21.52 29.49
N TRP A 214 -8.80 -22.83 29.46
CA TRP A 214 -8.20 -23.78 30.40
C TRP A 214 -6.80 -24.24 29.92
N ASN A 215 -5.99 -24.71 30.86
CA ASN A 215 -4.58 -25.08 30.68
C ASN A 215 -4.16 -26.26 31.59
N GLY A 216 -3.04 -26.89 31.23
CA GLY A 216 -2.44 -28.01 31.94
C GLY A 216 -2.96 -29.37 31.48
N THR A 217 -2.27 -30.44 31.89
CA THR A 217 -2.58 -31.80 31.45
C THR A 217 -3.95 -32.32 31.90
N SER A 218 -4.45 -31.78 33.01
CA SER A 218 -5.74 -32.13 33.61
C SER A 218 -6.80 -31.04 33.43
N CYS A 219 -6.52 -29.97 32.69
CA CYS A 219 -7.43 -28.83 32.50
C CYS A 219 -7.97 -28.23 33.81
N SER A 220 -7.14 -28.19 34.84
CA SER A 220 -7.49 -27.73 36.18
C SER A 220 -6.98 -26.31 36.48
N THR A 221 -6.25 -25.70 35.55
CA THR A 221 -5.71 -24.33 35.70
C THR A 221 -6.14 -23.46 34.53
N CYS A 222 -6.23 -22.16 34.73
CA CYS A 222 -6.49 -21.23 33.63
C CYS A 222 -5.21 -20.95 32.82
N ARG A 223 -5.37 -20.62 31.54
CA ARG A 223 -4.29 -20.08 30.71
C ARG A 223 -3.81 -18.76 31.32
N ILE A 224 -2.54 -18.45 31.07
CA ILE A 224 -1.94 -17.17 31.49
C ILE A 224 -2.84 -16.03 31.01
N GLY A 225 -3.19 -15.14 31.94
CA GLY A 225 -4.07 -14.01 31.65
C GLY A 225 -5.57 -14.27 31.85
N TRP A 226 -5.99 -15.44 32.32
CA TRP A 226 -7.38 -15.74 32.70
C TRP A 226 -7.48 -16.26 34.14
N ASN A 227 -8.58 -15.97 34.82
CA ASN A 227 -8.87 -16.43 36.18
C ASN A 227 -10.36 -16.78 36.37
N GLY A 228 -10.73 -17.08 37.62
CA GLY A 228 -12.07 -17.47 38.02
C GLY A 228 -12.32 -18.96 37.85
N THR A 229 -13.34 -19.47 38.53
CA THR A 229 -13.65 -20.91 38.62
C THR A 229 -13.90 -21.57 37.26
N ASN A 230 -14.30 -20.78 36.25
CA ASN A 230 -14.57 -21.24 34.89
C ASN A 230 -13.57 -20.70 33.84
N CYS A 231 -12.49 -20.02 34.26
CA CYS A 231 -11.52 -19.36 33.37
C CYS A 231 -12.16 -18.37 32.37
N THR A 232 -13.28 -17.76 32.74
CA THR A 232 -14.02 -16.80 31.90
C THR A 232 -13.68 -15.35 32.21
N THR A 233 -12.92 -15.09 33.27
CA THR A 233 -12.61 -13.73 33.71
C THR A 233 -11.20 -13.38 33.24
N PRO A 234 -11.04 -12.42 32.31
CA PRO A 234 -9.71 -11.99 31.89
C PRO A 234 -9.00 -11.23 33.00
N VAL A 235 -7.70 -11.45 33.11
CA VAL A 235 -6.80 -10.75 34.03
C VAL A 235 -6.13 -9.62 33.25
N CYS A 236 -6.25 -8.40 33.75
CA CYS A 236 -5.56 -7.23 33.22
C CYS A 236 -4.90 -6.45 34.37
N ASP A 237 -4.25 -5.33 34.05
CA ASP A 237 -3.54 -4.51 35.04
C ASP A 237 -4.48 -4.07 36.18
N SER A 238 -3.93 -3.96 37.40
CA SER A 238 -4.62 -3.43 38.57
C SER A 238 -5.26 -2.04 38.38
N LYS A 239 -4.76 -1.25 37.43
CA LYS A 239 -5.28 0.07 37.06
C LYS A 239 -6.57 0.00 36.23
N CYS A 240 -7.00 -1.20 35.85
CA CYS A 240 -8.18 -1.39 35.04
C CYS A 240 -9.39 -1.62 35.93
N ALA A 241 -10.47 -0.87 35.67
CA ALA A 241 -11.74 -1.06 36.36
C ALA A 241 -12.40 -2.36 35.91
N ASN A 242 -12.30 -2.68 34.60
CA ASN A 242 -12.79 -3.91 34.00
C ASN A 242 -11.88 -4.33 32.82
N CYS A 243 -11.77 -5.63 32.60
CA CYS A 243 -10.99 -6.23 31.51
C CYS A 243 -11.92 -6.72 30.40
N THR A 244 -11.58 -6.48 29.13
CA THR A 244 -12.30 -7.05 27.98
C THR A 244 -11.63 -8.33 27.47
N SER A 245 -10.32 -8.42 27.61
CA SER A 245 -9.50 -9.59 27.32
C SER A 245 -8.21 -9.53 28.17
N PRO A 246 -7.40 -10.60 28.22
CA PRO A 246 -6.19 -10.59 29.02
C PRO A 246 -5.27 -9.43 28.66
N GLY A 247 -4.88 -8.64 29.66
CA GLY A 247 -4.05 -7.44 29.48
C GLY A 247 -4.75 -6.25 28.80
N VAL A 248 -6.03 -6.35 28.43
CA VAL A 248 -6.78 -5.27 27.76
C VAL A 248 -7.96 -4.83 28.61
N CYS A 249 -8.08 -3.52 28.78
CA CYS A 249 -8.99 -2.87 29.69
C CYS A 249 -10.10 -2.18 28.90
N SER A 250 -11.36 -2.35 29.32
CA SER A 250 -12.47 -1.55 28.77
C SER A 250 -12.44 -0.13 29.32
N VAL A 251 -12.14 -0.01 30.61
CA VAL A 251 -12.13 1.25 31.34
C VAL A 251 -10.99 1.23 32.34
N CYS A 252 -10.21 2.31 32.36
CA CYS A 252 -9.18 2.54 33.36
C CYS A 252 -9.75 3.24 34.59
N SER A 253 -9.27 2.84 35.76
CA SER A 253 -9.56 3.48 37.04
C SER A 253 -8.81 4.81 37.18
N GLY A 254 -9.42 5.77 37.88
CA GLY A 254 -8.79 7.06 38.17
C GLY A 254 -8.44 7.87 36.91
N ASN A 255 -7.21 8.36 36.84
CA ASN A 255 -6.70 9.25 35.77
C ASN A 255 -5.88 8.52 34.70
N TRP A 256 -5.94 7.19 34.66
CA TRP A 256 -5.30 6.38 33.61
C TRP A 256 -6.13 6.35 32.33
N ASN A 257 -5.48 6.08 31.20
CA ASN A 257 -6.07 6.06 29.87
C ASN A 257 -5.39 5.00 28.97
N GLY A 258 -6.02 4.73 27.84
CA GLY A 258 -5.57 3.74 26.85
C GLY A 258 -6.10 2.34 27.12
N THR A 259 -5.90 1.44 26.15
CA THR A 259 -6.40 0.06 26.21
C THR A 259 -5.68 -0.81 27.22
N THR A 260 -4.51 -0.39 27.70
CA THR A 260 -3.73 -1.09 28.73
C THR A 260 -3.55 -0.25 30.00
N CYS A 261 -4.25 0.89 30.10
CA CYS A 261 -4.12 1.84 31.22
C CYS A 261 -2.67 2.23 31.52
N SER A 262 -1.89 2.43 30.45
CA SER A 262 -0.45 2.70 30.50
C SER A 262 -0.12 4.18 30.30
N THR A 263 -1.09 5.00 29.91
CA THR A 263 -0.91 6.45 29.73
C THR A 263 -1.86 7.22 30.65
N CYS A 264 -1.56 8.49 30.91
CA CYS A 264 -2.46 9.36 31.68
C CYS A 264 -3.54 9.96 30.79
N LYS A 265 -4.71 10.25 31.38
CA LYS A 265 -5.73 11.08 30.75
C LYS A 265 -5.16 12.47 30.45
N THR A 266 -5.68 13.11 29.41
CA THR A 266 -5.29 14.47 29.03
C THR A 266 -5.35 15.40 30.23
N GLY A 267 -4.28 16.16 30.45
CA GLY A 267 -4.14 17.06 31.59
C GLY A 267 -3.49 16.44 32.84
N TRP A 268 -3.16 15.15 32.86
CA TRP A 268 -2.45 14.49 33.96
C TRP A 268 -1.10 13.93 33.52
N THR A 269 -0.15 13.85 34.46
CA THR A 269 1.20 13.35 34.28
C THR A 269 1.70 12.64 35.56
N GLY A 270 2.94 12.18 35.55
CA GLY A 270 3.56 11.39 36.62
C GLY A 270 3.38 9.88 36.41
N SER A 271 4.21 9.09 37.11
CA SER A 271 4.20 7.62 37.01
C SER A 271 2.94 6.97 37.56
N ASP A 272 2.14 7.71 38.33
CA ASP A 272 0.87 7.30 38.91
C ASP A 272 -0.35 8.04 38.32
N CYS A 273 -0.12 8.94 37.37
CA CYS A 273 -1.13 9.84 36.79
C CYS A 273 -1.89 10.71 37.79
N ASN A 274 -1.30 10.99 38.95
CA ASN A 274 -1.92 11.85 39.98
C ASN A 274 -1.36 13.26 40.00
N THR A 275 -0.39 13.58 39.13
CA THR A 275 0.12 14.95 39.00
C THR A 275 -0.65 15.69 37.91
N PRO A 276 -1.41 16.74 38.23
CA PRO A 276 -2.05 17.54 37.20
C PRO A 276 -1.01 18.35 36.42
N ILE A 277 -1.22 18.50 35.11
CA ILE A 277 -0.46 19.40 34.26
C ILE A 277 -1.08 20.79 34.41
N CYS A 278 -0.31 21.72 34.94
CA CYS A 278 -0.75 23.07 35.19
C CYS A 278 -0.72 23.93 33.91
N ASP A 279 -1.62 24.90 33.82
CA ASP A 279 -1.49 26.00 32.86
C ASP A 279 -0.21 26.81 33.16
N ALA A 280 0.41 27.40 32.15
CA ALA A 280 1.64 28.18 32.29
C ALA A 280 1.48 29.40 33.24
N LYS A 281 0.25 29.88 33.45
CA LYS A 281 -0.08 30.96 34.39
C LYS A 281 -0.18 30.48 35.84
N CYS A 282 0.13 29.21 36.12
CA CYS A 282 -0.07 28.59 37.42
C CYS A 282 1.24 28.02 37.93
N THR A 283 1.56 28.34 39.18
CA THR A 283 2.75 27.82 39.86
C THR A 283 2.49 26.42 40.41
N THR A 284 1.27 26.21 40.92
CA THR A 284 0.76 24.90 41.34
C THR A 284 -0.72 24.81 40.96
N CYS A 285 -1.19 23.61 40.63
CA CYS A 285 -2.57 23.34 40.25
C CYS A 285 -3.19 22.25 41.12
N ALA A 286 -4.46 22.44 41.47
CA ALA A 286 -5.24 21.47 42.25
C ALA A 286 -5.80 20.36 41.35
N SER A 287 -6.10 20.70 40.09
CA SER A 287 -6.50 19.77 39.03
C SER A 287 -6.13 20.37 37.68
N PRO A 288 -6.22 19.61 36.57
CA PRO A 288 -5.94 20.16 35.25
C PRO A 288 -6.85 21.37 34.98
N GLY A 289 -6.25 22.52 34.63
CA GLY A 289 -6.96 23.77 34.39
C GLY A 289 -7.46 24.53 35.64
N VAL A 290 -7.25 24.02 36.86
CA VAL A 290 -7.60 24.71 38.12
C VAL A 290 -6.35 24.96 38.95
N CYS A 291 -6.08 26.22 39.20
CA CYS A 291 -4.84 26.68 39.78
C CYS A 291 -5.01 26.95 41.26
N PHE A 292 -4.06 26.45 42.05
CA PHE A 292 -4.00 26.72 43.47
C PHE A 292 -3.29 28.06 43.72
N VAL A 293 -2.20 28.31 42.98
CA VAL A 293 -1.48 29.59 43.00
C VAL A 293 -1.20 30.06 41.58
N CYS A 294 -1.67 31.25 41.25
CA CYS A 294 -1.32 31.93 40.00
C CYS A 294 0.09 32.50 40.03
N SER A 295 0.80 32.42 38.90
CA SER A 295 2.10 33.06 38.72
C SER A 295 1.94 34.56 38.45
N GLY A 296 2.92 35.36 38.88
CA GLY A 296 2.96 36.80 38.63
C GLY A 296 1.74 37.58 39.17
N ASN A 297 1.13 38.39 38.31
CA ASN A 297 0.02 39.29 38.65
C ASN A 297 -1.36 38.74 38.30
N TRP A 298 -1.47 37.45 38.02
CA TRP A 298 -2.73 36.77 37.78
C TRP A 298 -3.45 36.41 39.09
N ASN A 299 -4.77 36.28 39.01
CA ASN A 299 -5.66 36.00 40.12
C ASN A 299 -6.87 35.15 39.69
N GLY A 300 -7.51 34.52 40.67
CA GLY A 300 -8.67 33.64 40.50
C GLY A 300 -8.30 32.17 40.34
N ALA A 301 -9.29 31.28 40.49
CA ALA A 301 -9.07 29.83 40.46
C ALA A 301 -8.54 29.30 39.11
N THR A 302 -8.71 30.06 38.03
CA THR A 302 -8.20 29.71 36.68
C THR A 302 -7.13 30.70 36.20
N CYS A 303 -6.66 31.60 37.06
CA CYS A 303 -5.67 32.64 36.71
C CYS A 303 -6.05 33.44 35.46
N SER A 304 -7.35 33.74 35.35
CA SER A 304 -7.96 34.41 34.20
C SER A 304 -8.20 35.91 34.42
N THR A 305 -8.02 36.38 35.65
CA THR A 305 -8.21 37.79 36.03
C THR A 305 -6.90 38.37 36.56
N CYS A 306 -6.74 39.68 36.52
CA CYS A 306 -5.57 40.34 37.12
C CYS A 306 -5.78 40.54 38.63
N LYS A 307 -4.69 40.53 39.39
CA LYS A 307 -4.67 41.02 40.77
C LYS A 307 -5.10 42.48 40.79
N THR A 308 -5.72 42.90 41.89
CA THR A 308 -6.12 44.29 42.11
C THR A 308 -4.97 45.25 41.80
N GLY A 309 -5.25 46.28 40.99
CA GLY A 309 -4.25 47.26 40.57
C GLY A 309 -3.45 46.90 39.32
N TRP A 310 -3.75 45.78 38.65
CA TRP A 310 -3.15 45.40 37.36
C TRP A 310 -4.22 45.22 36.28
N SER A 311 -3.83 45.45 35.02
CA SER A 311 -4.69 45.38 33.84
C SER A 311 -3.95 44.83 32.62
N GLY A 312 -4.69 44.71 31.51
CA GLY A 312 -4.19 44.19 30.24
C GLY A 312 -4.32 42.67 30.13
N THR A 313 -4.20 42.16 28.90
CA THR A 313 -4.34 40.73 28.59
C THR A 313 -3.25 39.84 29.18
N SER A 314 -2.16 40.43 29.67
CA SER A 314 -1.05 39.75 30.35
C SER A 314 -0.94 40.10 31.84
N CYS A 315 -1.82 40.95 32.37
CA CYS A 315 -1.72 41.53 33.73
C CYS A 315 -0.37 42.22 34.02
N ALA A 316 0.28 42.72 32.98
CA ALA A 316 1.58 43.38 33.07
C ALA A 316 1.46 44.91 33.19
N THR A 317 0.27 45.49 33.00
CA THR A 317 0.08 46.94 33.02
C THR A 317 -0.45 47.37 34.38
N PRO A 318 0.32 48.12 35.19
CA PRO A 318 -0.17 48.64 36.46
C PRO A 318 -1.26 49.69 36.23
N ILE A 319 -2.24 49.74 37.13
CA ILE A 319 -3.29 50.77 37.17
C ILE A 319 -2.88 51.79 38.23
N CYS A 320 -2.88 53.07 37.87
CA CYS A 320 -2.58 54.17 38.77
C CYS A 320 -3.58 55.33 38.56
N ASP A 321 -3.44 56.41 39.35
CA ASP A 321 -4.33 57.57 39.31
C ASP A 321 -4.38 58.20 37.91
N ALA A 322 -5.52 58.82 37.56
CA ALA A 322 -5.69 59.50 36.28
C ALA A 322 -4.72 60.68 36.07
N LYS A 323 -4.14 61.22 37.15
CA LYS A 323 -3.10 62.25 37.12
C LYS A 323 -1.73 61.69 36.73
N CYS A 324 -1.53 60.37 36.68
CA CYS A 324 -0.30 59.78 36.20
C CYS A 324 -0.32 59.68 34.66
N THR A 325 0.79 60.02 34.00
CA THR A 325 0.98 59.75 32.57
C THR A 325 1.44 58.31 32.34
N THR A 326 2.29 57.79 33.24
CA THR A 326 2.74 56.40 33.25
C THR A 326 2.82 55.90 34.70
N CYS A 327 2.60 54.60 34.89
CA CYS A 327 2.66 53.96 36.21
C CYS A 327 3.99 53.19 36.37
N ALA A 328 4.67 53.36 37.50
CA ALA A 328 5.81 52.52 37.89
C ALA A 328 5.35 51.19 38.50
N SER A 329 4.28 51.24 39.30
CA SER A 329 3.62 50.09 39.93
C SER A 329 2.16 50.46 40.22
N PRO A 330 1.32 49.51 40.68
CA PRO A 330 -0.07 49.82 41.03
C PRO A 330 -0.13 50.98 42.04
N GLY A 331 -0.91 52.01 41.72
CA GLY A 331 -1.06 53.21 42.56
C GLY A 331 0.15 54.15 42.62
N VAL A 332 1.26 53.85 41.93
CA VAL A 332 2.48 54.67 41.93
C VAL A 332 2.77 55.17 40.52
N CYS A 333 2.79 56.48 40.35
CA CYS A 333 3.12 57.14 39.10
C CYS A 333 4.64 57.17 38.90
N SER A 334 5.11 56.84 37.69
CA SER A 334 6.47 57.16 37.27
C SER A 334 6.60 58.60 36.78
N VAL A 335 5.53 59.13 36.17
CA VAL A 335 5.48 60.51 35.68
C VAL A 335 4.09 61.09 35.96
N CYS A 336 4.05 62.26 36.58
CA CYS A 336 2.83 63.04 36.77
C CYS A 336 2.50 63.89 35.55
N SER A 337 1.22 63.92 35.19
CA SER A 337 0.68 64.83 34.19
C SER A 337 0.68 66.28 34.71
N GLY A 338 0.92 67.24 33.82
CA GLY A 338 0.84 68.66 34.13
C GLY A 338 1.76 69.09 35.27
N ASN A 339 1.19 69.82 36.24
CA ASN A 339 1.90 70.42 37.37
C ASN A 339 1.80 69.61 38.67
N TYR A 340 1.31 68.37 38.60
CA TYR A 340 1.34 67.47 39.75
C TYR A 340 2.74 66.88 39.95
N ASP A 341 3.05 66.51 41.18
CA ASP A 341 4.33 65.96 41.62
C ASP A 341 4.13 64.93 42.73
N GLY A 342 5.17 64.15 42.99
CA GLY A 342 5.22 63.08 43.98
C GLY A 342 4.85 61.70 43.40
N ALA A 343 5.15 60.65 44.15
CA ALA A 343 4.96 59.25 43.72
C ALA A 343 3.49 58.88 43.40
N THR A 344 2.54 59.64 43.92
CA THR A 344 1.09 59.46 43.71
C THR A 344 0.45 60.65 42.99
N CYS A 345 1.25 61.61 42.49
CA CYS A 345 0.77 62.87 41.91
C CYS A 345 -0.22 63.64 42.80
N SER A 346 -0.04 63.55 44.11
CA SER A 346 -0.92 64.18 45.11
C SER A 346 -0.45 65.54 45.57
N THR A 347 0.76 65.96 45.18
CA THR A 347 1.33 67.28 45.48
C THR A 347 1.51 68.09 44.20
N CYS A 348 1.77 69.39 44.32
CA CYS A 348 2.07 70.24 43.18
C CYS A 348 3.58 70.39 43.02
N LYS A 349 4.06 70.51 41.78
CA LYS A 349 5.43 70.92 41.48
C LYS A 349 5.71 72.27 42.12
N SER A 350 6.97 72.53 42.45
CA SER A 350 7.41 73.84 42.95
C SER A 350 6.92 74.98 42.06
N GLY A 351 6.37 76.03 42.67
CA GLY A 351 5.77 77.17 41.95
C GLY A 351 4.31 76.99 41.54
N TRP A 352 3.67 75.88 41.92
CA TRP A 352 2.24 75.61 41.70
C TRP A 352 1.52 75.27 43.01
N GLY A 353 0.25 75.63 43.10
CA GLY A 353 -0.59 75.39 44.27
C GLY A 353 -2.08 75.21 43.93
N GLY A 354 -2.89 75.07 44.98
CA GLY A 354 -4.31 74.73 44.89
C GLY A 354 -4.56 73.23 44.76
N SER A 355 -5.81 72.78 44.98
CA SER A 355 -6.20 71.36 44.94
C SER A 355 -6.02 70.70 43.57
N THR A 356 -5.92 71.50 42.51
CA THR A 356 -5.74 71.06 41.13
C THR A 356 -4.37 71.44 40.54
N CYS A 357 -3.44 71.98 41.33
CA CYS A 357 -2.13 72.47 40.88
C CYS A 357 -2.18 73.42 39.67
N SER A 358 -3.27 74.19 39.57
CA SER A 358 -3.53 75.08 38.45
C SER A 358 -3.23 76.55 38.77
N VAL A 359 -2.84 76.85 40.01
CA VAL A 359 -2.54 78.22 40.46
C VAL A 359 -1.03 78.38 40.55
N SER A 360 -0.47 79.33 39.78
CA SER A 360 0.94 79.73 39.96
C SER A 360 1.15 80.39 41.33
N THR A 361 2.11 79.88 42.10
CA THR A 361 2.61 80.48 43.36
C THR A 361 3.96 81.18 43.15
N THR A 362 4.38 81.33 41.90
CA THR A 362 5.60 82.05 41.53
C THR A 362 5.24 83.51 41.27
N TYR A 363 5.78 84.40 42.10
CA TYR A 363 5.56 85.85 42.01
C TYR A 363 6.84 86.55 41.56
N THR A 364 6.67 87.53 40.69
CA THR A 364 7.69 88.54 40.37
C THR A 364 7.52 89.72 41.29
N ILE A 365 8.59 90.08 41.99
CA ILE A 365 8.63 91.19 42.92
C ILE A 365 9.51 92.28 42.33
N TYR A 366 8.95 93.46 42.15
CA TYR A 366 9.64 94.68 41.77
C TYR A 366 9.82 95.54 43.01
N ALA A 367 11.02 96.07 43.21
CA ALA A 367 11.27 97.02 44.28
C ALA A 367 12.18 98.17 43.83
N GLY A 368 11.82 99.38 44.25
CA GLY A 368 12.56 100.61 43.99
C GLY A 368 12.40 101.57 45.15
N ALA A 369 13.43 102.36 45.41
CA ALA A 369 13.43 103.35 46.48
C ALA A 369 14.28 104.56 46.09
N ASP A 370 14.06 105.66 46.80
CA ASP A 370 15.06 106.73 46.87
C ASP A 370 16.22 106.31 47.79
N ASN A 371 17.46 106.53 47.34
CA ASN A 371 18.73 106.13 47.98
C ASN A 371 19.03 104.65 48.22
N SER A 372 18.30 103.91 49.07
CA SER A 372 18.56 102.47 49.25
C SER A 372 17.46 101.67 49.92
N TYR A 373 17.39 100.38 49.56
CA TYR A 373 16.54 99.43 50.25
C TYR A 373 17.14 98.02 50.28
N THR A 374 16.65 97.22 51.23
CA THR A 374 16.79 95.76 51.23
C THR A 374 15.42 95.12 51.45
N LEU A 375 15.05 94.20 50.56
CA LEU A 375 13.85 93.39 50.63
C LEU A 375 14.19 92.03 51.24
N TYR A 376 13.33 91.56 52.15
CA TYR A 376 13.45 90.31 52.86
C TYR A 376 12.21 89.45 52.60
N HIS A 377 12.40 88.15 52.42
CA HIS A 377 11.34 87.14 52.40
C HIS A 377 11.55 86.23 53.62
N ASN A 378 10.58 86.21 54.52
CA ASN A 378 10.66 85.49 55.80
C ASN A 378 11.96 85.77 56.58
N GLY A 379 12.43 87.02 56.55
CA GLY A 379 13.64 87.47 57.25
C GLY A 379 14.96 87.25 56.50
N VAL A 380 14.97 86.60 55.34
CA VAL A 380 16.17 86.44 54.49
C VAL A 380 16.22 87.54 53.44
N ALA A 381 17.33 88.26 53.33
CA ALA A 381 17.51 89.28 52.30
C ALA A 381 17.51 88.64 50.90
N ILE A 382 16.63 89.13 50.02
CA ILE A 382 16.41 88.56 48.68
C ILE A 382 16.72 89.53 47.54
N LEU A 383 16.72 90.84 47.79
CA LEU A 383 16.93 91.89 46.80
C LEU A 383 17.36 93.18 47.49
N SER A 384 18.28 93.93 46.91
CA SER A 384 18.65 95.27 47.37
C SER A 384 18.87 96.19 46.17
N GLY A 385 18.63 97.47 46.34
CA GLY A 385 18.83 98.48 45.29
C GLY A 385 19.01 99.86 45.88
N SER A 386 19.35 100.84 45.04
CA SER A 386 19.74 102.18 45.50
C SER A 386 19.13 103.36 44.76
N THR A 387 18.32 103.16 43.72
CA THR A 387 17.69 104.29 43.01
C THR A 387 16.36 103.91 42.36
N TRP A 388 15.50 104.92 42.15
CA TRP A 388 14.27 104.81 41.36
C TRP A 388 14.51 104.51 39.88
N SER A 389 15.60 105.02 39.33
CA SER A 389 15.94 104.90 37.91
C SER A 389 16.38 103.48 37.51
N SER A 390 16.63 102.60 38.49
CA SER A 390 17.00 101.20 38.27
C SER A 390 16.29 100.29 39.28
N PRO A 391 14.95 100.15 39.20
CA PRO A 391 14.23 99.25 40.08
C PRO A 391 14.71 97.82 39.82
N GLN A 392 14.93 97.07 40.90
CA GLN A 392 15.38 95.69 40.79
C GLN A 392 14.17 94.76 40.79
N THR A 393 14.34 93.59 40.18
CA THR A 393 13.31 92.57 40.12
C THR A 393 13.85 91.24 40.59
N THR A 394 13.00 90.45 41.25
CA THR A 394 13.33 89.07 41.61
C THR A 394 12.09 88.19 41.55
N THR A 395 12.28 86.91 41.28
CA THR A 395 11.19 85.93 41.25
C THR A 395 11.27 85.03 42.46
N ARG A 396 10.16 84.84 43.17
CA ARG A 396 10.08 83.99 44.38
C ARG A 396 8.80 83.16 44.38
N VAL A 397 8.90 81.93 44.89
CA VAL A 397 7.72 81.15 45.25
C VAL A 397 7.24 81.66 46.60
N LEU A 398 6.01 82.17 46.66
CA LEU A 398 5.39 82.66 47.88
C LEU A 398 4.25 81.74 48.28
N ASN A 399 4.27 81.26 49.52
CA ASN A 399 3.22 80.44 50.10
C ASN A 399 2.30 81.29 50.99
N SER A 400 1.10 80.78 51.27
CA SER A 400 0.21 81.43 52.23
C SER A 400 0.90 81.56 53.59
N GLY A 401 0.94 82.78 54.13
CA GLY A 401 1.61 83.10 55.38
C GLY A 401 3.06 83.63 55.23
N ASP A 402 3.63 83.59 54.02
CA ASP A 402 4.92 84.23 53.78
C ASP A 402 4.82 85.76 53.94
N ILE A 403 5.89 86.35 54.49
CA ILE A 403 5.98 87.78 54.75
C ILE A 403 7.11 88.39 53.92
N LEU A 404 6.76 89.44 53.17
CA LEU A 404 7.73 90.32 52.53
C LEU A 404 7.92 91.56 53.41
N ILE A 405 9.17 91.83 53.78
CA ILE A 405 9.55 92.99 54.60
C ILE A 405 10.54 93.81 53.79
N SER A 406 10.35 95.12 53.72
CA SER A 406 11.29 96.01 53.07
C SER A 406 11.83 97.02 54.09
N LYS A 407 13.14 97.24 54.04
CA LYS A 407 13.85 98.23 54.85
C LYS A 407 14.46 99.26 53.92
N GLY A 408 13.87 100.45 53.87
CA GLY A 408 14.40 101.59 53.14
C GLY A 408 15.30 102.47 54.01
N TYR A 409 16.24 103.16 53.39
CA TYR A 409 17.03 104.23 53.99
C TYR A 409 17.04 105.42 53.04
N ASP A 410 16.60 106.56 53.54
CA ASP A 410 16.51 107.84 52.85
C ASP A 410 17.48 108.82 53.54
N SER A 411 18.27 109.54 52.73
CA SER A 411 19.32 110.43 53.18
C SER A 411 18.98 111.92 53.06
N ASP A 412 18.00 112.29 52.25
CA ASP A 412 17.61 113.69 52.02
C ASP A 412 16.17 114.00 52.46
N GLY A 413 15.43 112.98 52.90
CA GLY A 413 14.07 113.12 53.44
C GLY A 413 13.01 113.33 52.37
N MET A 414 13.38 113.17 51.09
CA MET A 414 12.46 113.30 49.96
C MET A 414 12.38 111.97 49.22
N GLY A 415 11.24 111.30 49.27
CA GLY A 415 10.98 110.15 48.40
C GLY A 415 10.10 109.08 49.00
N GLY A 416 10.36 107.83 48.59
CA GLY A 416 9.61 106.68 49.06
C GLY A 416 10.22 105.34 48.67
N LEU A 417 9.50 104.29 49.00
CA LEU A 417 9.78 102.90 48.68
C LEU A 417 8.53 102.28 48.09
N VAL A 418 8.68 101.63 46.95
CA VAL A 418 7.62 100.86 46.30
C VAL A 418 8.07 99.42 46.19
N VAL A 419 7.20 98.51 46.61
CA VAL A 419 7.32 97.08 46.37
C VAL A 419 6.04 96.63 45.68
N GLU A 420 6.17 96.06 44.49
CA GLU A 420 5.05 95.53 43.73
C GLU A 420 5.26 94.04 43.48
N VAL A 421 4.25 93.24 43.78
CA VAL A 421 4.28 91.78 43.69
C VAL A 421 3.22 91.36 42.70
N TYR A 422 3.59 90.60 41.68
CA TYR A 422 2.70 90.16 40.61
C TYR A 422 2.90 88.67 40.31
N ASN A 423 1.83 87.93 39.96
CA ASN A 423 1.96 86.61 39.33
C ASN A 423 1.26 86.57 37.96
N SER A 424 1.40 85.43 37.27
CA SER A 424 0.76 85.17 35.97
C SER A 424 -0.77 85.11 36.00
N ASN A 425 -1.40 85.06 37.18
CA ASN A 425 -2.86 85.01 37.33
C ASN A 425 -3.47 86.40 37.54
N ASN A 426 -2.68 87.47 37.37
CA ASN A 426 -3.03 88.84 37.72
C ASN A 426 -3.32 89.06 39.21
N ASP A 427 -2.85 88.18 40.10
CA ASP A 427 -2.80 88.52 41.51
C ASP A 427 -1.70 89.56 41.70
N TYR A 428 -2.05 90.70 42.27
CA TYR A 428 -1.10 91.76 42.55
C TYR A 428 -1.28 92.31 43.96
N SER A 429 -0.15 92.66 44.58
CA SER A 429 -0.11 93.38 45.84
C SER A 429 0.93 94.48 45.74
N THR A 430 0.62 95.66 46.26
CA THR A 430 1.54 96.80 46.27
C THR A 430 1.70 97.34 47.68
N GLY A 431 2.94 97.55 48.10
CA GLY A 431 3.30 98.25 49.32
C GLY A 431 3.99 99.54 48.94
N ARG A 432 3.49 100.68 49.43
CA ARG A 432 4.07 102.00 49.17
C ARG A 432 4.26 102.72 50.49
N VAL A 433 5.44 103.27 50.71
CA VAL A 433 5.75 104.14 51.85
C VAL A 433 6.39 105.39 51.28
N THR A 434 5.90 106.55 51.69
CA THR A 434 6.51 107.86 51.40
C THR A 434 7.07 108.42 52.68
N TRP A 435 8.26 109.01 52.61
CA TRP A 435 8.85 109.74 53.73
C TRP A 435 8.44 111.22 53.63
N TYR A 436 8.33 111.90 54.77
CA TYR A 436 7.93 113.31 54.88
C TYR A 436 9.04 114.12 55.54
#